data_AF-A0A813EXS0-F1
#
_entry.id   AF-A0A813EXS0-F1
#
_cell.length_a   1.000
_cell.length_b   1.000
_cell.length_c   1.000
_cell.angle_alpha   90.00
_cell.angle_beta   90.00
_cell.angle_gamma   90.00
#
_symmetry.space_group_name_H-M   'P 1'
#
loop_
_entity.id
_entity.type
_entity.pdbx_description
1 polymer ?
#
loop_
_entity_poly.entity_id
_entity_poly.type
_entity_poly.pdbx_seq_one_letter_code
_entity_poly.pdbx_strand_id
1 'polypeptide(L)'
;VSDGFRATQPGQRPKPKSGRVATEWVEPYEEFRERLNVLVANAAQCDAGSLDCSESCFARSEHLRMDEHKGFGGCLYCAFRRVSTPYVLVLQHDRPAIRSFDAASVLAAMEASPEQVKYVGLPTKSSLARTGDSHLASCWHIQTEVVKVAADSDATLRPLLFWYDSAHICNLDHYVNFVFKKGRIHCGGFPEDSLGQEMQADIRAAAAEGRWKE
;
A
#
# COMPACT_ATOMS: atom_id res chain seq x y z
N VAL A 1 10.24 6.13 2.16
CA VAL A 1 9.88 7.55 2.35
C VAL A 1 9.81 7.85 3.83
N SER A 2 10.41 8.93 4.30
CA SER A 2 10.15 9.49 5.63
C SER A 2 9.28 10.73 5.50
N ASP A 3 8.13 10.73 6.17
CA ASP A 3 7.19 11.84 6.13
C ASP A 3 7.71 13.03 6.95
N GLY A 4 7.22 14.22 6.64
CA GLY A 4 7.49 15.41 7.43
C GLY A 4 6.59 15.48 8.66
N PHE A 5 6.91 16.41 9.56
CA PHE A 5 6.16 16.60 10.79
C PHE A 5 6.19 18.07 11.22
N ARG A 6 5.43 18.38 12.27
CA ARG A 6 5.44 19.65 12.98
C ARG A 6 5.50 19.35 14.47
N ALA A 7 6.44 19.99 15.17
CA ALA A 7 6.54 19.86 16.62
C ALA A 7 5.30 20.48 17.30
N THR A 8 4.87 19.90 18.41
CA THR A 8 3.82 20.47 19.26
C THR A 8 4.24 21.81 19.86
N GLN A 9 3.36 22.80 19.80
CA GLN A 9 3.53 24.05 20.56
C GLN A 9 3.04 23.88 22.01
N PRO A 10 3.46 24.75 22.96
CA PRO A 10 2.97 24.72 24.33
C PRO A 10 1.43 24.67 24.40
N GLY A 11 0.89 23.75 25.20
CA GLY A 11 -0.56 23.53 25.33
C GLY A 11 -1.22 22.68 24.23
N GLN A 12 -0.48 22.29 23.18
CA GLN A 12 -1.01 21.36 22.17
C GLN A 12 -0.73 19.91 22.54
N ARG A 13 -1.70 19.03 22.26
CA ARG A 13 -1.50 17.58 22.36
C ARG A 13 -0.85 17.03 21.08
N PRO A 14 0.08 16.06 21.20
CA PRO A 14 0.62 15.37 20.03
C PRO A 14 -0.48 14.60 19.31
N LYS A 15 -0.42 14.62 17.98
CA LYS A 15 -1.30 13.87 17.07
C LYS A 15 -0.45 13.31 15.93
N PRO A 16 0.30 12.22 16.17
CA PRO A 16 1.30 11.71 15.22
C PRO A 16 0.71 11.36 13.85
N LYS A 17 -0.50 10.81 13.82
CA LYS A 17 -1.23 10.50 12.57
C LYS A 17 -1.51 11.72 11.68
N SER A 18 -1.50 12.93 12.26
CA SER A 18 -1.65 14.20 11.54
C SER A 18 -0.33 14.96 11.39
N GLY A 19 0.80 14.26 11.58
CA GLY A 19 2.15 14.84 11.51
C GLY A 19 2.51 15.74 12.66
N ARG A 20 1.69 15.81 13.73
CA ARG A 20 2.00 16.62 14.92
C ARG A 20 2.66 15.75 15.97
N VAL A 21 3.96 15.91 16.17
CA VAL A 21 4.77 15.06 17.07
C VAL A 21 5.18 15.83 18.31
N ALA A 22 5.39 15.09 19.40
CA ALA A 22 5.91 15.67 20.63
C ALA A 22 7.33 16.22 20.41
N THR A 23 7.69 17.30 21.10
CA THR A 23 8.99 17.98 20.90
C THR A 23 10.17 17.03 21.17
N GLU A 24 10.02 16.14 22.14
CA GLU A 24 10.99 15.10 22.48
C GLU A 24 11.19 14.03 21.39
N TRP A 25 10.31 13.92 20.40
CA TRP A 25 10.45 12.97 19.29
C TRP A 25 11.14 13.57 18.06
N VAL A 26 11.33 14.90 18.05
CA VAL A 26 11.90 15.62 16.91
C VAL A 26 13.33 15.18 16.64
N GLU A 27 14.20 15.27 17.65
CA GLU A 27 15.61 14.91 17.51
C GLU A 27 15.81 13.41 17.21
N PRO A 28 15.17 12.45 17.91
CA PRO A 28 15.26 11.04 17.57
C PRO A 28 14.80 10.72 16.14
N TYR A 29 13.73 11.38 15.67
CA TYR A 29 13.23 11.14 14.33
C TYR A 29 14.14 11.73 13.25
N GLU A 30 14.68 12.92 13.46
CA GLU A 30 15.68 13.51 12.54
C GLU A 30 16.96 12.67 12.49
N GLU A 31 17.44 12.19 13.65
CA GLU A 31 18.58 11.27 13.70
C GLU A 31 18.31 9.99 12.91
N PHE A 32 17.12 9.40 13.05
CA PHE A 32 16.70 8.25 12.24
C PHE A 32 16.74 8.54 10.74
N ARG A 33 16.22 9.71 10.30
CA ARG A 33 16.22 10.11 8.89
C ARG A 33 17.62 10.28 8.33
N GLU A 34 18.54 10.84 9.12
CA GLU A 34 19.93 11.00 8.71
C GLU A 34 20.67 9.66 8.64
N ARG A 35 20.44 8.76 9.61
CA ARG A 35 21.00 7.41 9.55
C ARG A 35 20.53 6.65 8.30
N LEU A 36 19.26 6.83 7.90
CA LEU A 36 18.75 6.27 6.64
C LEU A 36 19.43 6.88 5.40
N ASN A 37 19.66 8.20 5.38
CA ASN A 37 20.39 8.85 4.28
C ASN A 37 21.79 8.25 4.11
N VAL A 38 22.53 8.12 5.21
CA VAL A 38 23.88 7.54 5.21
C VAL A 38 23.85 6.09 4.73
N LEU A 39 22.89 5.30 5.23
CA LEU A 39 22.76 3.89 4.85
C LEU A 39 22.52 3.71 3.35
N VAL A 40 21.60 4.49 2.78
CA VAL A 40 21.29 4.45 1.34
C VAL A 40 22.44 5.00 0.50
N ALA A 41 23.08 6.09 0.92
CA ALA A 41 24.23 6.67 0.22
C ALA A 41 25.43 5.70 0.16
N ASN A 42 25.71 4.99 1.26
CA ASN A 42 26.77 3.99 1.30
C ASN A 42 26.44 2.80 0.38
N ALA A 43 25.17 2.37 0.33
CA ALA A 43 24.75 1.28 -0.54
C ALA A 43 24.82 1.63 -2.04
N ALA A 44 24.68 2.90 -2.40
CA ALA A 44 24.83 3.38 -3.78
C ALA A 44 26.29 3.38 -4.27
N GLN A 45 27.27 3.31 -3.36
CA GLN A 45 28.70 3.26 -3.69
C GLN A 45 29.19 1.83 -3.95
N CYS A 46 28.41 0.81 -3.58
CA CYS A 46 28.69 -0.57 -3.95
C CYS A 46 28.35 -0.79 -5.43
N ASP A 47 29.29 -1.38 -6.19
CA ASP A 47 29.22 -1.48 -7.65
C ASP A 47 27.95 -2.17 -8.16
N ALA A 48 27.24 -1.55 -9.10
CA ALA A 48 25.93 -2.00 -9.57
C ALA A 48 25.93 -3.29 -10.45
N GLY A 49 27.04 -4.03 -10.48
CA GLY A 49 27.38 -5.05 -11.47
C GLY A 49 27.53 -6.48 -10.95
N SER A 50 27.56 -6.72 -9.64
CA SER A 50 27.60 -8.09 -9.10
C SER A 50 26.19 -8.52 -8.67
N LEU A 51 25.67 -9.59 -9.28
CA LEU A 51 24.44 -10.26 -8.82
C LEU A 51 24.67 -11.10 -7.55
N ASP A 52 25.84 -10.98 -6.92
CA ASP A 52 26.18 -11.72 -5.73
C ASP A 52 25.54 -11.04 -4.52
N CYS A 53 24.60 -11.72 -3.86
CA CYS A 53 23.78 -11.25 -2.73
C CYS A 53 24.55 -10.84 -1.46
N SER A 54 25.86 -10.57 -1.57
CA SER A 54 26.71 -9.97 -0.54
C SER A 54 26.74 -8.43 -0.59
N GLU A 55 26.24 -7.84 -1.68
CA GLU A 55 26.02 -6.40 -1.81
C GLU A 55 24.83 -5.95 -0.95
N SER A 56 24.94 -4.78 -0.32
CA SER A 56 23.96 -4.22 0.62
C SER A 56 22.52 -4.40 0.11
N CYS A 57 21.60 -4.87 0.96
CA CYS A 57 20.17 -4.99 0.62
C CYS A 57 19.49 -3.66 0.28
N PHE A 58 20.21 -2.54 0.47
CA PHE A 58 19.81 -1.19 0.06
C PHE A 58 20.40 -0.76 -1.29
N ALA A 59 21.10 -1.64 -2.00
CA ALA A 59 21.52 -1.36 -3.37
C ALA A 59 20.29 -0.96 -4.20
N ARG A 60 20.42 0.09 -5.02
CA ARG A 60 19.32 0.67 -5.82
C ARG A 60 18.11 1.17 -5.01
N SER A 61 18.31 1.53 -3.74
CA SER A 61 17.31 2.21 -2.92
C SER A 61 17.46 3.73 -2.96
N GLU A 62 16.36 4.46 -2.76
CA GLU A 62 16.35 5.91 -2.56
C GLU A 62 15.61 6.23 -1.25
N HIS A 63 16.20 7.08 -0.41
CA HIS A 63 15.49 7.63 0.75
C HIS A 63 14.88 8.99 0.40
N LEU A 64 13.56 9.00 0.21
CA LEU A 64 12.80 10.23 -0.03
C LEU A 64 12.35 10.87 1.31
N ARG A 65 12.89 12.05 1.67
CA ARG A 65 12.47 12.91 2.80
C ARG A 65 11.37 13.87 2.36
N MET A 66 10.27 13.96 3.11
CA MET A 66 9.31 15.06 2.99
C MET A 66 9.61 16.15 4.04
N ASP A 67 9.66 17.42 3.61
CA ASP A 67 9.88 18.53 4.55
C ASP A 67 8.64 18.82 5.40
N GLU A 68 7.47 18.68 4.79
CA GLU A 68 6.17 18.85 5.44
C GLU A 68 5.44 17.52 5.54
N HIS A 69 4.55 17.40 6.52
CA HIS A 69 3.65 16.26 6.62
C HIS A 69 2.76 16.16 5.37
N LYS A 70 2.90 15.06 4.64
CA LYS A 70 2.08 14.69 3.48
C LYS A 70 1.12 13.57 3.77
N GLY A 71 1.25 12.86 4.90
CA GLY A 71 0.42 11.69 5.21
C GLY A 71 0.75 10.49 4.31
N PHE A 72 0.05 9.37 4.54
CA PHE A 72 0.32 8.11 3.84
C PHE A 72 0.12 8.24 2.33
N GLY A 73 -1.05 8.67 1.87
CA GLY A 73 -1.36 8.81 0.45
C GLY A 73 -0.46 9.84 -0.25
N GLY A 74 -0.13 10.95 0.44
CA GLY A 74 0.76 11.96 -0.11
C GLY A 74 2.20 11.46 -0.26
N CYS A 75 2.70 10.68 0.70
CA CYS A 75 4.00 10.02 0.61
C CYS A 75 4.05 9.01 -0.55
N LEU A 76 3.02 8.19 -0.72
CA LEU A 76 2.92 7.26 -1.85
C LEU A 76 2.89 7.99 -3.19
N TYR A 77 2.09 9.05 -3.30
CA TYR A 77 2.06 9.88 -4.51
C TYR A 77 3.44 10.44 -4.87
N CYS A 78 4.21 10.90 -3.88
CA CYS A 78 5.58 11.36 -4.11
C CYS A 78 6.53 10.22 -4.49
N ALA A 79 6.41 9.05 -3.85
CA ALA A 79 7.22 7.87 -4.16
C ALA A 79 6.98 7.34 -5.58
N PHE A 80 5.72 7.31 -6.03
CA PHE A 80 5.36 6.78 -7.34
C PHE A 80 5.91 7.59 -8.51
N ARG A 81 6.30 8.85 -8.28
CA ARG A 81 7.01 9.66 -9.29
C ARG A 81 8.50 9.32 -9.43
N ARG A 82 9.03 8.44 -8.57
CA ARG A 82 10.41 7.97 -8.58
C ARG A 82 10.59 6.56 -9.14
N VAL A 83 9.50 5.82 -9.30
CA VAL A 83 9.53 4.43 -9.80
C VAL A 83 9.02 4.39 -11.23
N SER A 84 9.60 3.48 -12.02
CA SER A 84 9.23 3.27 -13.43
C SER A 84 8.70 1.86 -13.70
N THR A 85 8.68 0.99 -12.69
CA THR A 85 8.17 -0.38 -12.83
C THR A 85 6.65 -0.38 -12.89
N PRO A 86 6.03 -1.25 -13.71
CA PRO A 86 4.57 -1.28 -13.87
C PRO A 86 3.81 -1.73 -12.63
N TYR A 87 4.48 -2.44 -11.72
CA TYR A 87 3.93 -2.90 -10.46
C TYR A 87 4.73 -2.37 -9.28
N VAL A 88 4.04 -2.13 -8.17
CA VAL A 88 4.62 -1.65 -6.92
C VAL A 88 4.17 -2.54 -5.76
N LEU A 89 5.10 -2.85 -4.86
CA LEU A 89 4.79 -3.42 -3.54
C LEU A 89 4.80 -2.30 -2.52
N VAL A 90 3.65 -2.04 -1.90
CA VAL A 90 3.52 -1.06 -0.81
C VAL A 90 3.61 -1.80 0.51
N LEU A 91 4.56 -1.39 1.37
CA LEU A 91 4.75 -1.91 2.72
C LEU A 91 4.69 -0.77 3.73
N GLN A 92 3.93 -0.97 4.81
CA GLN A 92 3.93 -0.06 5.96
C GLN A 92 5.05 -0.46 6.92
N HIS A 93 5.67 0.52 7.59
CA HIS A 93 6.80 0.29 8.49
C HIS A 93 6.46 -0.59 9.71
N ASP A 94 5.19 -0.60 10.13
CA ASP A 94 4.66 -1.39 11.24
C ASP A 94 4.08 -2.75 10.80
N ARG A 95 4.11 -3.06 9.49
CA ARG A 95 3.60 -4.31 8.91
C ARG A 95 4.61 -4.96 7.96
N PRO A 96 5.76 -5.44 8.49
CA PRO A 96 6.71 -6.18 7.68
C PRO A 96 6.12 -7.52 7.21
N ALA A 97 6.58 -8.00 6.06
CA ALA A 97 6.27 -9.35 5.59
C ALA A 97 7.02 -10.38 6.46
N ILE A 98 6.31 -11.03 7.38
CA ILE A 98 6.89 -12.05 8.28
C ILE A 98 7.08 -13.39 7.56
N ARG A 99 6.28 -13.64 6.53
CA ARG A 99 6.34 -14.87 5.72
C ARG A 99 6.69 -14.48 4.28
N SER A 100 7.52 -15.29 3.64
CA SER A 100 7.70 -15.19 2.19
C SER A 100 6.37 -15.49 1.48
N PHE A 101 6.23 -14.89 0.31
CA PHE A 101 5.13 -15.16 -0.60
C PHE A 101 5.68 -15.16 -2.02
N ASP A 102 5.00 -15.85 -2.93
CA ASP A 102 5.40 -15.93 -4.32
C ASP A 102 4.90 -14.68 -5.07
N ALA A 103 5.75 -13.65 -5.12
CA ALA A 103 5.46 -12.44 -5.87
C ALA A 103 5.38 -12.70 -7.38
N ALA A 104 6.12 -13.67 -7.92
CA ALA A 104 6.12 -13.97 -9.35
C ALA A 104 4.77 -14.55 -9.77
N SER A 105 4.22 -15.50 -9.00
CA SER A 105 2.87 -16.03 -9.25
C SER A 105 1.78 -14.96 -9.15
N VAL A 106 1.91 -13.99 -8.22
CA VAL A 106 0.97 -12.87 -8.12
C VAL A 106 1.05 -11.97 -9.36
N LEU A 107 2.25 -11.61 -9.80
CA LEU A 107 2.45 -10.79 -10.99
C LEU A 107 1.95 -11.49 -12.26
N ALA A 108 2.22 -12.79 -12.41
CA ALA A 108 1.71 -13.58 -13.53
C ALA A 108 0.17 -13.56 -13.58
N ALA A 109 -0.52 -13.69 -12.43
CA ALA A 109 -1.97 -13.58 -12.36
C ALA A 109 -2.47 -12.17 -12.75
N MET A 110 -1.78 -11.11 -12.32
CA MET A 110 -2.11 -9.73 -12.69
C MET A 110 -1.89 -9.46 -14.18
N GLU A 111 -0.81 -9.99 -14.77
CA GLU A 111 -0.47 -9.85 -16.19
C GLU A 111 -1.40 -10.65 -17.10
N ALA A 112 -1.86 -11.82 -16.64
CA ALA A 112 -2.77 -12.67 -17.40
C ALA A 112 -4.23 -12.19 -17.35
N SER A 113 -4.57 -11.29 -16.43
CA SER A 113 -5.91 -10.69 -16.32
C SER A 113 -5.82 -9.21 -15.99
N PRO A 114 -5.16 -8.41 -16.85
CA PRO A 114 -4.79 -7.04 -16.52
C PRO A 114 -6.03 -6.17 -16.33
N GLU A 115 -7.13 -6.43 -17.03
CA GLU A 115 -8.37 -5.65 -16.91
C GLU A 115 -9.17 -5.96 -15.64
N GLN A 116 -8.93 -7.11 -15.01
CA GLN A 116 -9.67 -7.55 -13.81
C GLN A 116 -8.85 -7.44 -12.53
N VAL A 117 -7.53 -7.65 -12.60
CA VAL A 117 -6.65 -7.74 -11.43
C VAL A 117 -5.61 -6.61 -11.47
N LYS A 118 -6.02 -5.44 -10.99
CA LYS A 118 -5.14 -4.26 -10.86
C LYS A 118 -4.49 -4.14 -9.47
N TYR A 119 -5.01 -4.84 -8.47
CA TYR A 119 -4.61 -4.74 -7.07
C TYR A 119 -4.73 -6.11 -6.37
N VAL A 120 -3.70 -6.51 -5.62
CA VAL A 120 -3.66 -7.74 -4.83
C VAL A 120 -3.16 -7.43 -3.41
N GLY A 121 -4.07 -7.53 -2.43
CA GLY A 121 -3.73 -7.36 -1.02
C GLY A 121 -3.03 -8.60 -0.44
N LEU A 122 -1.95 -8.39 0.33
CA LEU A 122 -1.40 -9.44 1.17
C LEU A 122 -2.26 -9.55 2.44
N PRO A 123 -2.85 -10.73 2.71
CA PRO A 123 -3.90 -10.84 3.71
C PRO A 123 -3.40 -10.57 5.13
N THR A 124 -4.17 -9.78 5.87
CA THR A 124 -4.07 -9.65 7.32
C THR A 124 -5.15 -10.47 8.00
N LYS A 125 -5.03 -10.73 9.31
CA LYS A 125 -6.12 -11.39 10.07
C LYS A 125 -7.46 -10.65 9.90
N SER A 126 -7.42 -9.32 9.88
CA SER A 126 -8.60 -8.47 9.75
C SER A 126 -9.20 -8.52 8.35
N SER A 127 -8.38 -8.49 7.29
CA SER A 127 -8.90 -8.59 5.92
C SER A 127 -9.50 -9.97 5.67
N LEU A 128 -8.84 -11.05 6.11
CA LEU A 128 -9.36 -12.42 6.00
C LEU A 128 -10.71 -12.60 6.70
N ALA A 129 -10.88 -12.02 7.89
CA ALA A 129 -12.15 -12.08 8.61
C ALA A 129 -13.29 -11.37 7.85
N ARG A 130 -12.97 -10.28 7.14
CA ARG A 130 -13.95 -9.51 6.35
C ARG A 130 -14.22 -10.08 4.96
N THR A 131 -13.30 -10.88 4.43
CA THR A 131 -13.45 -11.55 3.13
C THR A 131 -13.89 -13.01 3.26
N GLY A 132 -14.14 -13.49 4.47
CA GLY A 132 -14.61 -14.86 4.73
C GLY A 132 -16.05 -15.06 4.31
N ASP A 133 -16.38 -16.26 3.83
CA ASP A 133 -17.68 -16.58 3.22
C ASP A 133 -18.83 -16.32 4.20
N SER A 134 -18.62 -16.59 5.49
CA SER A 134 -19.60 -16.32 6.55
C SER A 134 -19.89 -14.83 6.73
N HIS A 135 -18.86 -13.98 6.69
CA HIS A 135 -19.03 -12.53 6.79
C HIS A 135 -19.70 -11.96 5.54
N LEU A 136 -19.29 -12.41 4.35
CA LEU A 136 -19.87 -11.97 3.09
C LEU A 136 -21.34 -12.35 2.97
N ALA A 137 -21.70 -13.59 3.33
CA ALA A 137 -23.08 -14.04 3.34
C ALA A 137 -23.92 -13.28 4.38
N SER A 138 -23.43 -13.10 5.61
CA SER A 138 -24.21 -12.51 6.70
C SER A 138 -24.31 -10.99 6.65
N CYS A 139 -23.26 -10.29 6.24
CA CYS A 139 -23.21 -8.82 6.25
C CYS A 139 -23.54 -8.20 4.88
N TRP A 140 -23.37 -8.95 3.80
CA TRP A 140 -23.48 -8.42 2.43
C TRP A 140 -24.44 -9.22 1.55
N HIS A 141 -24.86 -10.42 1.98
CA HIS A 141 -25.62 -11.36 1.17
C HIS A 141 -24.91 -11.70 -0.16
N ILE A 142 -23.57 -11.66 -0.13
CA ILE A 142 -22.70 -11.94 -1.28
C ILE A 142 -22.06 -13.31 -1.09
N GLN A 143 -22.04 -14.10 -2.16
CA GLN A 143 -21.22 -15.31 -2.27
C GLN A 143 -20.11 -15.07 -3.29
N THR A 144 -18.88 -14.85 -2.79
CA THR A 144 -17.71 -14.76 -3.66
C THR A 144 -17.12 -16.13 -3.89
N GLU A 145 -16.83 -16.45 -5.14
CA GLU A 145 -16.02 -17.62 -5.48
C GLU A 145 -14.54 -17.25 -5.42
N VAL A 146 -13.71 -18.22 -5.04
CA VAL A 146 -12.28 -18.12 -5.26
C VAL A 146 -12.06 -18.32 -6.76
N VAL A 147 -11.59 -17.28 -7.43
CA VAL A 147 -11.38 -17.28 -8.87
C VAL A 147 -9.95 -17.75 -9.14
N LYS A 148 -9.81 -18.79 -9.96
CA LYS A 148 -8.53 -19.08 -10.59
C LYS A 148 -8.29 -18.03 -11.67
N VAL A 149 -7.24 -17.24 -11.50
CA VAL A 149 -6.91 -16.17 -12.44
C VAL A 149 -5.92 -16.71 -13.45
N ALA A 150 -6.42 -16.89 -14.67
CA ALA A 150 -5.75 -17.45 -15.85
C ALA A 150 -5.15 -18.86 -15.69
N ALA A 151 -5.07 -19.61 -16.79
CA ALA A 151 -4.65 -21.02 -16.79
C ALA A 151 -3.15 -21.21 -16.46
N ASP A 152 -2.34 -20.17 -16.60
CA ASP A 152 -0.88 -20.24 -16.50
C ASP A 152 -0.33 -19.90 -15.11
N SER A 153 -1.19 -19.52 -14.16
CA SER A 153 -0.80 -19.31 -12.76
C SER A 153 -1.59 -20.25 -11.83
N ASP A 154 -0.91 -20.88 -10.88
CA ASP A 154 -1.57 -21.64 -9.80
C ASP A 154 -2.16 -20.72 -8.72
N ALA A 155 -2.14 -19.41 -8.94
CA ALA A 155 -2.65 -18.42 -8.00
C ALA A 155 -4.19 -18.46 -7.96
N THR A 156 -4.70 -18.53 -6.74
CA THR A 156 -6.13 -18.41 -6.45
C THR A 156 -6.37 -17.06 -5.79
N LEU A 157 -7.24 -16.25 -6.40
CA LEU A 157 -7.57 -14.94 -5.87
C LEU A 157 -9.01 -14.91 -5.38
N ARG A 158 -9.25 -14.11 -4.35
CA ARG A 158 -10.59 -13.80 -3.86
C ARG A 158 -10.88 -12.33 -4.15
N PRO A 159 -12.04 -11.99 -4.72
CA PRO A 159 -12.44 -10.61 -4.91
C PRO A 159 -12.39 -9.82 -3.59
N LEU A 160 -11.79 -8.64 -3.63
CA LEU A 160 -11.76 -7.72 -2.51
C LEU A 160 -12.86 -6.68 -2.69
N LEU A 161 -13.78 -6.63 -1.72
CA LEU A 161 -14.92 -5.72 -1.72
C LEU A 161 -14.61 -4.38 -1.02
N PHE A 162 -13.34 -4.15 -0.73
CA PHE A 162 -12.86 -3.02 0.06
C PHE A 162 -11.38 -2.78 -0.26
N TRP A 163 -11.00 -1.52 -0.38
CA TRP A 163 -9.59 -1.14 -0.48
C TRP A 163 -8.94 -1.18 0.90
N TYR A 164 -7.86 -1.93 1.06
CA TYR A 164 -7.10 -2.01 2.31
C TYR A 164 -5.75 -1.33 2.15
N ASP A 165 -5.38 -0.44 3.06
CA ASP A 165 -4.03 0.17 3.06
C ASP A 165 -2.99 -0.71 3.79
N SER A 166 -3.22 -2.02 3.83
CA SER A 166 -2.25 -3.03 4.26
C SER A 166 -1.19 -3.29 3.21
N ALA A 167 -0.24 -4.20 3.46
CA ALA A 167 0.73 -4.60 2.44
C ALA A 167 0.02 -5.13 1.17
N HIS A 168 0.43 -4.65 -0.01
CA HIS A 168 -0.23 -5.01 -1.27
C HIS A 168 0.66 -4.80 -2.48
N ILE A 169 0.36 -5.54 -3.56
CA ILE A 169 0.89 -5.30 -4.90
C ILE A 169 -0.18 -4.58 -5.72
N CYS A 170 0.21 -3.54 -6.45
CA CYS A 170 -0.71 -2.78 -7.29
C CYS A 170 -0.06 -2.43 -8.63
N ASN A 171 -0.86 -2.38 -9.69
CA ASN A 171 -0.46 -1.77 -10.94
C ASN A 171 -0.29 -0.25 -10.75
N LEU A 172 0.85 0.29 -11.17
CA LEU A 172 1.22 1.69 -10.96
C LEU A 172 0.24 2.64 -11.65
N ASP A 173 -0.15 2.34 -12.89
CA ASP A 173 -1.08 3.16 -13.65
C ASP A 173 -2.48 3.19 -13.01
N HIS A 174 -2.94 2.06 -12.50
CA HIS A 174 -4.19 2.00 -11.73
C HIS A 174 -4.10 2.88 -10.47
N TYR A 175 -2.98 2.82 -9.75
CA TYR A 175 -2.79 3.65 -8.56
C TYR A 175 -2.84 5.14 -8.91
N VAL A 176 -2.08 5.56 -9.92
CA VAL A 176 -1.96 6.97 -10.29
C VAL A 176 -3.26 7.50 -10.90
N ASN A 177 -3.86 6.77 -11.84
CA ASN A 177 -4.97 7.26 -12.65
C ASN A 177 -6.35 7.00 -12.05
N PHE A 178 -6.50 5.97 -11.22
CA PHE A 178 -7.77 5.61 -10.58
C PHE A 178 -7.78 5.90 -9.07
N VAL A 179 -6.80 5.38 -8.31
CA VAL A 179 -6.80 5.52 -6.84
C VAL A 179 -6.52 6.98 -6.43
N PHE A 180 -5.48 7.58 -6.99
CA PHE A 180 -5.12 8.99 -6.79
C PHE A 180 -5.80 9.96 -7.76
N LYS A 181 -6.90 9.54 -8.38
CA LYS A 181 -7.74 10.44 -9.18
C LYS A 181 -8.08 11.69 -8.34
N LYS A 182 -7.87 12.86 -8.94
CA LYS A 182 -8.04 14.16 -8.25
C LYS A 182 -9.39 14.23 -7.53
N GLY A 183 -9.33 14.53 -6.23
CA GLY A 183 -10.51 14.68 -5.36
C GLY A 183 -10.92 13.41 -4.61
N ARG A 184 -10.35 12.24 -4.92
CA ARG A 184 -10.67 10.99 -4.23
C ARG A 184 -9.96 10.87 -2.88
N ILE A 185 -8.66 11.18 -2.83
CA ILE A 185 -7.85 11.12 -1.61
C ILE A 185 -7.66 12.52 -1.02
N HIS A 186 -8.18 12.75 0.18
CA HIS A 186 -8.12 14.05 0.86
C HIS A 186 -6.78 14.25 1.57
N CYS A 187 -6.05 15.31 1.23
CA CYS A 187 -4.87 15.80 1.96
C CYS A 187 -3.84 14.72 2.35
N GLY A 188 -3.63 13.73 1.48
CA GLY A 188 -2.71 12.63 1.72
C GLY A 188 -3.14 11.64 2.81
N GLY A 189 -4.44 11.58 3.08
CA GLY A 189 -5.08 10.53 3.87
C GLY A 189 -4.95 9.13 3.25
N PHE A 190 -5.56 8.17 3.91
CA PHE A 190 -5.56 6.76 3.54
C PHE A 190 -6.57 6.51 2.42
N PRO A 191 -6.18 5.90 1.28
CA PRO A 191 -7.14 5.41 0.30
C PRO A 191 -8.24 4.52 0.89
N GLU A 192 -7.94 3.76 1.94
CA GLU A 192 -8.91 2.97 2.72
C GLU A 192 -10.05 3.83 3.31
N ASP A 193 -9.74 5.04 3.79
CA ASP A 193 -10.71 5.94 4.42
C ASP A 193 -11.62 6.66 3.40
N SER A 194 -11.31 6.55 2.10
CA SER A 194 -12.03 7.23 1.02
C SER A 194 -12.50 6.26 -0.05
N LEU A 195 -11.60 5.80 -0.93
CA LEU A 195 -11.90 4.80 -1.95
C LEU A 195 -12.43 3.50 -1.33
N GLY A 196 -11.88 3.05 -0.20
CA GLY A 196 -12.39 1.86 0.48
C GLY A 196 -13.85 2.01 0.89
N GLN A 197 -14.23 3.17 1.43
CA GLN A 197 -15.62 3.47 1.80
C GLN A 197 -16.53 3.64 0.59
N GLU A 198 -16.06 4.25 -0.49
CA GLU A 198 -16.75 4.38 -1.79
C GLU A 198 -17.08 2.98 -2.35
N MET A 199 -16.06 2.13 -2.51
CA MET A 199 -16.22 0.74 -2.96
C MET A 199 -17.21 -0.03 -2.09
N GLN A 200 -17.11 0.16 -0.77
CA GLN A 200 -17.98 -0.51 0.17
C GLN A 200 -19.45 -0.10 0.00
N ALA A 201 -19.72 1.19 -0.19
CA ALA A 201 -21.07 1.69 -0.41
C ALA A 201 -21.64 1.19 -1.74
N ASP A 202 -20.86 1.26 -2.81
CA ASP A 202 -21.25 0.82 -4.16
C ASP A 202 -21.61 -0.67 -4.17
N ILE A 203 -20.79 -1.50 -3.53
CA ILE A 203 -21.03 -2.95 -3.46
C ILE A 203 -22.29 -3.27 -2.63
N ARG A 204 -22.60 -2.52 -1.56
CA ARG A 204 -23.86 -2.72 -0.83
C ARG A 204 -25.07 -2.40 -1.70
N ALA A 205 -25.01 -1.29 -2.42
CA ALA A 205 -26.09 -0.87 -3.31
C ALA A 205 -26.28 -1.92 -4.43
N ALA A 206 -25.20 -2.33 -5.09
CA ALA A 206 -25.26 -3.33 -6.14
C ALA A 206 -25.70 -4.72 -5.63
N ALA A 207 -25.29 -5.12 -4.42
CA ALA A 207 -25.71 -6.38 -3.81
C ALA A 207 -27.20 -6.41 -3.49
N ALA A 208 -27.78 -5.28 -3.03
CA ALA A 208 -29.22 -5.16 -2.80
C ALA A 208 -30.04 -5.35 -4.09
N GLU A 209 -29.45 -5.07 -5.25
CA GLU A 209 -30.05 -5.24 -6.57
C GLU A 209 -29.66 -6.57 -7.26
N GLY A 210 -28.80 -7.38 -6.64
CA GLY A 210 -28.28 -8.61 -7.23
C GLY A 210 -27.23 -8.41 -8.35
N ARG A 211 -26.71 -7.19 -8.52
CA ARG A 211 -25.79 -6.80 -9.62
C ARG A 211 -24.35 -6.57 -9.18
N TRP A 212 -23.95 -7.08 -8.01
CA TRP A 212 -22.60 -6.83 -7.45
C TRP A 212 -21.43 -7.39 -8.26
N LYS A 213 -21.69 -8.23 -9.29
CA LYS A 213 -20.68 -8.78 -10.20
C LYS A 213 -20.49 -7.97 -11.49
N GLU A 214 -21.33 -6.95 -11.71
CA GLU A 214 -21.27 -6.01 -12.85
C GLU A 214 -20.41 -4.78 -12.51
#